data_AF-A0A7K6VFY1-F1
#
_entry.id   AF-A0A7K6VFY1-F1
#
_cell.length_a   1.000
_cell.length_b   1.000
_cell.length_c   1.000
_cell.angle_alpha   90.00
_cell.angle_beta   90.00
_cell.angle_gamma   90.00
#
_symmetry.space_group_name_H-M   'P 1'
#
loop_
_entity.id
_entity.type
_entity.pdbx_description
1 polymer ?
#
loop_
_entity_poly.entity_id
_entity_poly.type
_entity_poly.pdbx_seq_one_letter_code
_entity_poly.pdbx_strand_id
1 'polypeptide(L)'
;SWPCWARWHEQDTFLAQDWLLTRLPFPSRFNWSELSPLGLWGRTLGLQTENSQFLLEGMPFRIFGGSLHYFRVPREYWEDRMLKMRACGLNTLTTYVPWNLHEKERGKFDFSKNLDLRAFLSLAAKNGLWVILRPGPYICSEWDLGGLPSWLLQDPEMQLRTTYRGFTEAVDAYFDRLMRVVYKKGGPIIAVQVENEYGSYAKDPNYMTYVKMALLNRGIVELLMTSDNKNGLSFGLVEGALATVNFQKLEPGLLKYLDTVQKDQPKMVMEYWTGWFDNWGGPHYVFDADEMVNTVASILKTGASINLYMFHGGTNFGFMNGALEADEYKSDVTSYDYDAVLTEAGDYTSKFFKLRQLFSMVIGQPLPLPPMIESKASYGAILLHQYISLWDVLPALLQPIKSELPVNMENLQLNESLGQPHGYVLYETVIFGGGHLHSRDHVRDRAQVFVNTMYVGELDYNTVELSIPEGQQGFRQLRLLVENRGRVNYGLALNEQRKGLIGDIFLNKTPLRNFKMYSLEMKPAFMKSLQRVSGWSTVPDYFVGPAFFRGRLWIEQQPQDTFLKLQGWEKGVVFVNGQNLGRYWKIGPQETLYLPGPWLRRGGNEIVIFEERTAGRIIQSVDIPYLGRTQYVD
;
A
#
# COMPACT_ATOMS: atom_id res chain seq x y z
N SER A 1 8.98 53.07 35.46
CA SER A 1 8.28 52.74 36.71
C SER A 1 7.77 51.31 36.65
N TRP A 2 8.43 50.40 37.35
CA TRP A 2 7.76 49.23 37.97
C TRP A 2 7.13 49.72 39.30
N PRO A 3 6.20 49.01 40.02
CA PRO A 3 5.99 47.56 39.98
C PRO A 3 4.54 47.02 40.26
N CYS A 4 4.40 45.69 40.09
CA CYS A 4 3.73 44.70 40.97
C CYS A 4 2.21 44.32 40.94
N TRP A 5 2.00 43.02 40.62
CA TRP A 5 1.15 41.95 41.25
C TRP A 5 -0.38 42.05 41.35
N ALA A 6 -1.07 41.08 40.71
CA ALA A 6 -2.02 40.17 41.39
C ALA A 6 -2.33 38.93 40.52
N ARG A 7 -2.11 37.74 41.10
CA ARG A 7 -2.61 36.43 40.65
C ARG A 7 -4.12 36.36 40.90
N TRP A 8 -4.90 35.74 40.00
CA TRP A 8 -6.03 34.89 40.38
C TRP A 8 -6.17 33.70 39.42
N HIS A 9 -6.21 32.51 40.05
CA HIS A 9 -6.63 31.21 39.58
C HIS A 9 -7.97 31.22 38.81
N GLU A 10 -8.05 30.40 37.76
CA GLU A 10 -9.24 29.61 37.35
C GLU A 10 -8.77 28.53 36.33
N GLN A 11 -8.11 27.47 36.78
CA GLN A 11 -8.69 26.12 36.85
C GLN A 11 -10.23 26.10 36.94
N ASP A 12 -10.86 25.53 35.90
CA ASP A 12 -12.09 24.73 35.91
C ASP A 12 -13.00 25.06 34.72
N THR A 13 -12.66 24.54 33.53
CA THR A 13 -13.63 24.30 32.43
C THR A 13 -13.12 23.19 31.51
N PHE A 14 -12.86 22.00 32.06
CA PHE A 14 -12.60 20.76 31.30
C PHE A 14 -13.51 19.59 31.73
N LEU A 15 -14.69 19.90 32.32
CA LEU A 15 -15.57 18.90 32.95
C LEU A 15 -16.94 18.69 32.24
N ALA A 16 -17.05 19.03 30.95
CA ALA A 16 -18.33 18.91 30.23
C ALA A 16 -18.44 17.74 29.22
N GLN A 17 -17.36 16.99 28.93
CA GLN A 17 -17.40 15.84 28.00
C GLN A 17 -17.23 14.46 28.67
N ASP A 18 -17.13 14.41 30.00
CA ASP A 18 -16.90 13.17 30.77
C ASP A 18 -18.20 12.36 31.05
N TRP A 19 -19.33 12.82 30.51
CA TRP A 19 -20.66 12.36 30.93
C TRP A 19 -21.17 11.06 30.27
N LEU A 20 -20.47 10.53 29.26
CA LEU A 20 -20.87 9.29 28.55
C LEU A 20 -19.97 8.07 28.81
N LEU A 21 -18.72 8.26 29.26
CA LEU A 21 -17.78 7.15 29.57
C LEU A 21 -17.99 6.54 30.97
N THR A 22 -18.75 7.20 31.84
CA THR A 22 -18.81 6.90 33.28
C THR A 22 -20.02 6.07 33.74
N ARG A 23 -20.95 5.70 32.85
CA ARG A 23 -22.12 4.87 33.24
C ARG A 23 -22.07 3.46 32.66
N LEU A 24 -21.56 2.57 33.52
CA LEU A 24 -21.55 1.10 33.56
C LEU A 24 -20.11 0.56 33.52
N PRO A 25 -19.58 0.06 34.66
CA PRO A 25 -18.19 -0.42 34.73
C PRO A 25 -17.98 -1.57 33.74
N PHE A 26 -16.81 -1.59 33.07
CA PHE A 26 -16.37 -2.80 32.38
C PHE A 26 -16.35 -3.96 33.39
N PRO A 27 -17.02 -5.10 33.09
CA PRO A 27 -17.37 -6.10 34.10
C PRO A 27 -16.17 -6.81 34.75
N SER A 28 -14.96 -6.65 34.20
CA SER A 28 -13.67 -6.95 34.84
C SER A 28 -12.54 -6.33 34.00
N ARG A 29 -11.42 -5.95 34.63
CA ARG A 29 -10.22 -5.53 33.88
C ARG A 29 -9.48 -6.77 33.36
N PHE A 30 -9.09 -6.75 32.10
CA PHE A 30 -8.42 -7.87 31.44
C PHE A 30 -6.91 -7.78 31.65
N ASN A 31 -6.29 -8.85 32.18
CA ASN A 31 -4.85 -8.94 32.43
C ASN A 31 -4.26 -10.08 31.59
N TRP A 32 -3.19 -9.79 30.84
CA TRP A 32 -2.47 -10.75 30.01
C TRP A 32 -0.96 -10.63 30.17
N SER A 33 -0.48 -10.03 31.26
CA SER A 33 0.96 -9.85 31.54
C SER A 33 1.76 -11.15 31.43
N GLU A 34 1.16 -12.27 31.83
CA GLU A 34 1.77 -13.61 31.78
C GLU A 34 1.68 -14.26 30.38
N LEU A 35 0.81 -13.77 29.51
CA LEU A 35 0.55 -14.31 28.17
C LEU A 35 1.36 -13.56 27.10
N SER A 36 2.68 -13.51 27.27
CA SER A 36 3.59 -12.86 26.31
C SER A 36 4.27 -13.87 25.37
N PRO A 37 4.58 -13.48 24.12
CA PRO A 37 5.26 -14.36 23.16
C PRO A 37 6.56 -14.99 23.66
N LEU A 38 7.39 -14.22 24.37
CA LEU A 38 8.66 -14.72 24.92
C LEU A 38 8.44 -15.59 26.16
N GLY A 39 7.45 -15.26 27.00
CA GLY A 39 7.11 -16.07 28.18
C GLY A 39 6.52 -17.44 27.83
N LEU A 40 5.85 -17.54 26.69
CA LEU A 40 5.23 -18.77 26.18
C LEU A 40 5.96 -19.33 24.95
N TRP A 41 7.27 -19.11 24.85
CA TRP A 41 8.06 -19.66 23.74
C TRP A 41 8.06 -21.19 23.76
N GLY A 42 7.77 -21.82 22.61
CA GLY A 42 7.66 -23.28 22.52
C GLY A 42 6.32 -23.83 23.00
N ARG A 43 5.29 -22.97 23.09
CA ARG A 43 3.89 -23.32 23.34
C ARG A 43 3.39 -24.51 22.52
N THR A 44 2.45 -25.28 23.07
CA THR A 44 1.99 -26.54 22.45
C THR A 44 0.60 -26.46 21.83
N LEU A 45 -0.32 -25.67 22.40
CA LEU A 45 -1.73 -25.61 22.03
C LEU A 45 -2.08 -24.41 21.14
N GLY A 46 -1.46 -23.25 21.37
CA GLY A 46 -1.74 -22.01 20.64
C GLY A 46 -3.05 -21.35 21.01
N LEU A 47 -3.56 -20.53 20.08
CA LEU A 47 -4.85 -19.88 20.22
C LEU A 47 -5.95 -20.86 19.84
N GLN A 48 -6.93 -20.99 20.71
CA GLN A 48 -8.09 -21.86 20.57
C GLN A 48 -9.37 -21.07 20.83
N THR A 49 -10.49 -21.68 20.50
CA THR A 49 -11.82 -21.11 20.69
C THR A 49 -12.67 -22.08 21.49
N GLU A 50 -13.20 -21.63 22.62
CA GLU A 50 -14.09 -22.43 23.47
C GLU A 50 -15.09 -21.52 24.18
N ASN A 51 -16.35 -21.95 24.29
CA ASN A 51 -17.39 -21.24 25.06
C ASN A 51 -17.48 -19.73 24.72
N SER A 52 -17.43 -19.39 23.43
CA SER A 52 -17.43 -18.00 22.93
C SER A 52 -16.23 -17.13 23.38
N GLN A 53 -15.12 -17.75 23.78
CA GLN A 53 -13.90 -17.08 24.20
C GLN A 53 -12.69 -17.56 23.38
N PHE A 54 -11.70 -16.69 23.24
CA PHE A 54 -10.37 -17.13 22.84
C PHE A 54 -9.62 -17.64 24.06
N LEU A 55 -8.89 -18.74 23.89
CA LEU A 55 -7.98 -19.29 24.89
C LEU A 55 -6.58 -19.35 24.29
N LEU A 56 -5.57 -18.84 25.01
CA LEU A 56 -4.17 -18.95 24.62
C LEU A 56 -3.45 -19.82 25.67
N GLU A 57 -2.97 -21.00 25.25
CA GLU A 57 -2.49 -22.04 26.17
C GLU A 57 -3.51 -22.38 27.28
N GLY A 58 -4.79 -22.45 26.92
CA GLY A 58 -5.90 -22.75 27.84
C GLY A 58 -6.35 -21.57 28.72
N MET A 59 -5.65 -20.43 28.68
CA MET A 59 -5.98 -19.25 29.48
C MET A 59 -6.85 -18.26 28.68
N PRO A 60 -7.89 -17.64 29.29
CA PRO A 60 -8.70 -16.64 28.60
C PRO A 60 -7.85 -15.53 27.98
N PHE A 61 -8.03 -15.34 26.68
CA PHE A 61 -7.31 -14.36 25.88
C PHE A 61 -8.29 -13.43 25.17
N ARG A 62 -7.91 -12.17 25.00
CA ARG A 62 -8.67 -11.21 24.21
C ARG A 62 -7.72 -10.44 23.32
N ILE A 63 -8.02 -10.40 22.04
CA ILE A 63 -7.17 -9.78 21.03
C ILE A 63 -7.48 -8.28 20.97
N PHE A 64 -6.47 -7.48 21.28
CA PHE A 64 -6.40 -6.05 20.99
C PHE A 64 -5.33 -5.87 19.90
N GLY A 65 -5.79 -5.97 18.66
CA GLY A 65 -4.98 -5.99 17.45
C GLY A 65 -4.80 -4.61 16.82
N GLY A 66 -3.71 -4.45 16.08
CA GLY A 66 -3.55 -3.36 15.13
C GLY A 66 -2.81 -3.82 13.88
N SER A 67 -3.23 -3.32 12.72
CA SER A 67 -2.57 -3.60 11.44
C SER A 67 -1.34 -2.70 11.26
N LEU A 68 -0.19 -3.32 10.99
CA LEU A 68 1.08 -2.67 10.65
C LEU A 68 1.74 -3.48 9.53
N HIS A 69 1.92 -2.86 8.36
CA HIS A 69 2.43 -3.53 7.18
C HIS A 69 3.92 -3.26 6.99
N TYR A 70 4.76 -4.27 7.22
CA TYR A 70 6.22 -4.13 7.14
C TYR A 70 6.73 -3.63 5.78
N PHE A 71 5.99 -3.89 4.70
CA PHE A 71 6.33 -3.48 3.34
C PHE A 71 5.99 -2.01 3.03
N ARG A 72 5.25 -1.32 3.91
CA ARG A 72 4.92 0.11 3.85
C ARG A 72 5.78 0.97 4.77
N VAL A 73 6.64 0.36 5.58
CA VAL A 73 7.45 1.03 6.60
C VAL A 73 8.91 0.62 6.43
N PRO A 74 9.87 1.57 6.39
CA PRO A 74 11.29 1.24 6.41
C PRO A 74 11.66 0.38 7.62
N ARG A 75 12.55 -0.59 7.41
CA ARG A 75 12.96 -1.58 8.43
C ARG A 75 13.46 -0.94 9.71
N GLU A 76 14.19 0.14 9.59
CA GLU A 76 14.75 0.92 10.69
C GLU A 76 13.66 1.46 11.64
N TYR A 77 12.42 1.54 11.15
CA TYR A 77 11.27 2.08 11.87
C TYR A 77 10.30 1.03 12.40
N TRP A 78 10.46 -0.26 12.06
CA TRP A 78 9.56 -1.30 12.54
C TRP A 78 9.44 -1.36 14.07
N GLU A 79 10.57 -1.27 14.79
CA GLU A 79 10.57 -1.36 16.25
C GLU A 79 9.84 -0.18 16.88
N ASP A 80 10.05 1.04 16.38
CA ASP A 80 9.33 2.23 16.87
C ASP A 80 7.81 2.08 16.71
N ARG A 81 7.34 1.64 15.53
CA ARG A 81 5.89 1.48 15.30
C ARG A 81 5.29 0.41 16.22
N MET A 82 6.01 -0.70 16.47
CA MET A 82 5.58 -1.74 17.41
C MET A 82 5.57 -1.28 18.87
N LEU A 83 6.55 -0.47 19.29
CA LEU A 83 6.57 0.13 20.62
C LEU A 83 5.37 1.05 20.82
N LYS A 84 5.00 1.83 19.80
CA LYS A 84 3.79 2.66 19.80
C LYS A 84 2.52 1.82 19.87
N MET A 85 2.43 0.70 19.16
CA MET A 85 1.31 -0.25 19.31
C MET A 85 1.16 -0.74 20.75
N ARG A 86 2.27 -1.19 21.37
CA ARG A 86 2.28 -1.62 22.78
C ARG A 86 1.89 -0.50 23.73
N ALA A 87 2.36 0.72 23.48
CA ALA A 87 1.96 1.88 24.25
C ALA A 87 0.49 2.24 24.02
N CYS A 88 -0.13 1.98 22.87
CA CYS A 88 -1.58 2.18 22.74
C CYS A 88 -2.39 1.20 23.63
N GLY A 89 -1.80 0.06 23.99
CA GLY A 89 -2.45 -1.00 24.76
C GLY A 89 -2.75 -2.26 23.93
N LEU A 90 -2.23 -2.33 22.71
CA LEU A 90 -2.37 -3.48 21.84
C LEU A 90 -1.47 -4.63 22.30
N ASN A 91 -1.94 -5.85 22.10
CA ASN A 91 -1.20 -7.08 22.42
C ASN A 91 -0.93 -7.96 21.20
N THR A 92 -1.51 -7.60 20.04
CA THR A 92 -1.43 -8.39 18.82
C THR A 92 -1.14 -7.48 17.64
N LEU A 93 -0.21 -7.89 16.79
CA LEU A 93 0.09 -7.29 15.50
C LEU A 93 -0.57 -8.10 14.40
N THR A 94 -1.18 -7.41 13.46
CA THR A 94 -1.73 -8.01 12.24
C THR A 94 -0.93 -7.49 11.04
N THR A 95 -0.53 -8.39 10.14
CA THR A 95 0.14 -7.98 8.90
C THR A 95 -0.23 -8.87 7.73
N TYR A 96 -0.39 -8.26 6.57
CA TYR A 96 -0.42 -8.96 5.29
C TYR A 96 0.98 -9.41 4.83
N VAL A 97 1.01 -10.29 3.82
CA VAL A 97 2.21 -10.70 3.11
C VAL A 97 2.02 -10.49 1.58
N PRO A 98 2.61 -9.45 0.98
CA PRO A 98 2.50 -9.18 -0.46
C PRO A 98 3.33 -10.17 -1.28
N TRP A 99 2.65 -11.12 -1.91
CA TRP A 99 3.30 -12.12 -2.77
C TRP A 99 4.12 -11.45 -3.90
N ASN A 100 3.58 -10.40 -4.53
CA ASN A 100 4.24 -9.67 -5.61
C ASN A 100 5.61 -9.06 -5.24
N LEU A 101 5.85 -8.74 -3.96
CA LEU A 101 7.15 -8.28 -3.50
C LEU A 101 8.11 -9.44 -3.22
N HIS A 102 7.60 -10.55 -2.69
CA HIS A 102 8.40 -11.72 -2.38
C HIS A 102 8.76 -12.54 -3.60
N GLU A 103 7.96 -12.53 -4.67
CA GLU A 103 8.20 -13.28 -5.91
C GLU A 103 7.96 -12.38 -7.12
N LYS A 104 8.78 -11.34 -7.25
CA LYS A 104 8.69 -10.35 -8.35
C LYS A 104 8.81 -10.98 -9.72
N GLU A 105 9.62 -12.03 -9.81
CA GLU A 105 9.78 -12.89 -11.00
C GLU A 105 9.50 -14.33 -10.57
N ARG A 106 8.75 -15.07 -11.40
CA ARG A 106 8.36 -16.45 -11.10
C ARG A 106 9.57 -17.31 -10.70
N GLY A 107 9.50 -17.94 -9.54
CA GLY A 107 10.54 -18.78 -8.94
C GLY A 107 11.66 -18.03 -8.21
N LYS A 108 11.73 -16.69 -8.28
CA LYS A 108 12.79 -15.89 -7.65
C LYS A 108 12.27 -15.17 -6.41
N PHE A 109 12.60 -15.73 -5.25
CA PHE A 109 12.09 -15.24 -3.97
C PHE A 109 13.05 -14.30 -3.22
N ASP A 110 12.53 -13.19 -2.69
CA ASP A 110 13.26 -12.21 -1.86
C ASP A 110 12.66 -12.08 -0.45
N PHE A 111 13.50 -12.34 0.55
CA PHE A 111 13.18 -12.16 1.98
C PHE A 111 14.30 -11.35 2.67
N SER A 112 14.94 -10.44 1.93
CA SER A 112 16.04 -9.63 2.43
C SER A 112 15.61 -8.19 2.74
N LYS A 113 16.42 -7.48 3.52
CA LYS A 113 16.22 -6.04 3.81
C LYS A 113 14.81 -5.76 4.36
N ASN A 114 14.02 -4.95 3.66
CA ASN A 114 12.65 -4.59 4.02
C ASN A 114 11.63 -5.73 3.80
N LEU A 115 12.03 -6.84 3.16
CA LEU A 115 11.19 -8.02 2.94
C LEU A 115 11.55 -9.19 3.87
N ASP A 116 12.42 -8.96 4.86
CA ASP A 116 12.77 -9.94 5.87
C ASP A 116 11.66 -10.08 6.92
N LEU A 117 10.61 -10.79 6.49
CA LEU A 117 9.42 -11.03 7.30
C LEU A 117 9.76 -11.83 8.57
N ARG A 118 10.76 -12.71 8.53
CA ARG A 118 11.20 -13.44 9.74
C ARG A 118 11.71 -12.47 10.81
N ALA A 119 12.54 -11.50 10.44
CA ALA A 119 13.02 -10.50 11.39
C ALA A 119 11.88 -9.61 11.90
N PHE A 120 10.94 -9.21 11.04
CA PHE A 120 9.76 -8.44 11.46
C PHE A 120 8.91 -9.20 12.50
N LEU A 121 8.60 -10.48 12.25
CA LEU A 121 7.83 -11.31 13.19
C LEU A 121 8.59 -11.56 14.49
N SER A 122 9.91 -11.75 14.42
CA SER A 122 10.75 -11.90 15.61
C SER A 122 10.80 -10.62 16.44
N LEU A 123 10.79 -9.46 15.77
CA LEU A 123 10.74 -8.16 16.41
C LEU A 123 9.39 -7.90 17.09
N ALA A 124 8.29 -8.35 16.50
CA ALA A 124 6.97 -8.32 17.15
C ALA A 124 6.99 -9.13 18.45
N ALA A 125 7.54 -10.36 18.41
CA ALA A 125 7.70 -11.20 19.59
C ALA A 125 8.57 -10.54 20.68
N LYS A 126 9.70 -9.93 20.29
CA LYS A 126 10.60 -9.19 21.20
C LYS A 126 9.88 -8.03 21.89
N ASN A 127 9.01 -7.34 21.16
CA ASN A 127 8.15 -6.28 21.70
C ASN A 127 6.87 -6.82 22.35
N GLY A 128 6.79 -8.12 22.59
CA GLY A 128 5.68 -8.83 23.25
C GLY A 128 4.33 -8.68 22.56
N LEU A 129 4.34 -8.53 21.23
CA LEU A 129 3.16 -8.59 20.38
C LEU A 129 3.01 -10.02 19.83
N TRP A 130 1.83 -10.61 20.01
CA TRP A 130 1.42 -11.77 19.23
C TRP A 130 1.18 -11.39 17.78
N VAL A 131 1.09 -12.38 16.87
CA VAL A 131 0.87 -12.11 15.45
C VAL A 131 -0.36 -12.84 14.91
N ILE A 132 -1.20 -12.11 14.20
CA ILE A 132 -2.16 -12.65 13.23
C ILE A 132 -1.54 -12.45 11.84
N LEU A 133 -1.16 -13.55 11.20
CA LEU A 133 -0.56 -13.51 9.87
C LEU A 133 -1.65 -13.61 8.81
N ARG A 134 -1.65 -12.70 7.83
CA ARG A 134 -2.58 -12.72 6.71
C ARG A 134 -1.78 -12.98 5.41
N PRO A 135 -1.39 -14.23 5.14
CA PRO A 135 -0.42 -14.56 4.09
C PRO A 135 -0.95 -14.43 2.65
N GLY A 136 -2.25 -14.20 2.47
CA GLY A 136 -2.89 -14.17 1.16
C GLY A 136 -3.35 -15.55 0.70
N PRO A 137 -3.25 -15.91 -0.60
CA PRO A 137 -2.31 -15.34 -1.57
C PRO A 137 -2.70 -13.95 -2.09
N TYR A 138 -3.98 -13.60 -2.04
CA TYR A 138 -4.50 -12.26 -2.31
C TYR A 138 -4.78 -11.53 -0.99
N ILE A 139 -4.40 -10.26 -0.92
CA ILE A 139 -4.47 -9.43 0.30
C ILE A 139 -5.28 -8.14 0.13
N CYS A 140 -5.76 -7.80 -1.07
CA CYS A 140 -6.35 -6.48 -1.35
C CYS A 140 -5.39 -5.35 -0.92
N SER A 141 -5.70 -4.69 0.20
CA SER A 141 -4.84 -3.76 0.93
C SER A 141 -4.48 -2.49 0.17
N GLU A 142 -5.25 -2.12 -0.86
CA GLU A 142 -4.92 -0.97 -1.74
C GLU A 142 -3.50 -1.07 -2.30
N TRP A 143 -3.11 -2.30 -2.65
CA TRP A 143 -1.78 -2.66 -3.11
C TRP A 143 -1.86 -3.26 -4.51
N ASP A 144 -0.86 -3.03 -5.36
CA ASP A 144 -0.89 -3.45 -6.77
C ASP A 144 -1.36 -4.92 -6.93
N LEU A 145 -2.46 -5.09 -7.68
CA LEU A 145 -3.14 -6.38 -7.95
C LEU A 145 -3.52 -7.16 -6.68
N GLY A 146 -3.78 -6.48 -5.58
CA GLY A 146 -4.10 -7.10 -4.31
C GLY A 146 -2.96 -7.96 -3.76
N GLY A 147 -1.70 -7.61 -4.07
CA GLY A 147 -0.52 -8.37 -3.68
C GLY A 147 -0.20 -9.57 -4.56
N LEU A 148 -0.98 -9.85 -5.60
CA LEU A 148 -0.70 -10.93 -6.55
C LEU A 148 0.38 -10.49 -7.56
N PRO A 149 1.37 -11.35 -7.90
CA PRO A 149 2.38 -10.99 -8.90
C PRO A 149 1.78 -10.82 -10.29
N SER A 150 2.18 -9.77 -11.01
CA SER A 150 1.66 -9.49 -12.35
C SER A 150 2.00 -10.55 -13.40
N TRP A 151 3.06 -11.33 -13.19
CA TRP A 151 3.41 -12.44 -14.09
C TRP A 151 2.34 -13.54 -14.13
N LEU A 152 1.40 -13.58 -13.18
CA LEU A 152 0.23 -14.45 -13.27
C LEU A 152 -0.62 -14.11 -14.51
N LEU A 153 -0.70 -12.83 -14.88
CA LEU A 153 -1.49 -12.36 -16.01
C LEU A 153 -0.81 -12.60 -17.37
N GLN A 154 0.38 -13.22 -17.41
CA GLN A 154 0.98 -13.72 -18.67
C GLN A 154 0.12 -14.82 -19.29
N ASP A 155 -0.46 -15.66 -18.45
CA ASP A 155 -1.41 -16.67 -18.89
C ASP A 155 -2.68 -15.96 -19.39
N PRO A 156 -3.03 -16.07 -20.69
CA PRO A 156 -4.21 -15.44 -21.25
C PRO A 156 -5.51 -15.94 -20.61
N GLU A 157 -5.53 -17.18 -20.12
CA GLU A 157 -6.70 -17.85 -19.53
C GLU A 157 -6.74 -17.74 -18.01
N MET A 158 -5.83 -16.96 -17.40
CA MET A 158 -5.72 -16.82 -15.96
C MET A 158 -7.05 -16.47 -15.30
N GLN A 159 -7.37 -17.22 -14.25
CA GLN A 159 -8.48 -16.94 -13.35
C GLN A 159 -7.94 -16.81 -11.94
N LEU A 160 -7.60 -15.57 -11.57
CA LEU A 160 -7.13 -15.24 -10.23
C LEU A 160 -8.20 -15.59 -9.20
N ARG A 161 -7.77 -16.08 -8.04
CA ARG A 161 -8.63 -16.41 -6.88
C ARG A 161 -9.71 -17.47 -7.21
N THR A 162 -9.35 -18.46 -8.02
CA THR A 162 -10.18 -19.65 -8.28
C THR A 162 -9.33 -20.92 -8.17
N THR A 163 -9.93 -22.09 -8.38
CA THR A 163 -9.22 -23.38 -8.46
C THR A 163 -8.59 -23.64 -9.83
N TYR A 164 -8.52 -22.63 -10.70
CA TYR A 164 -7.82 -22.73 -11.98
C TYR A 164 -6.37 -23.20 -11.77
N ARG A 165 -6.00 -24.27 -12.48
CA ARG A 165 -4.75 -25.00 -12.26
C ARG A 165 -3.50 -24.10 -12.32
N GLY A 166 -3.43 -23.19 -13.28
CA GLY A 166 -2.29 -22.29 -13.42
C GLY A 166 -2.15 -21.31 -12.24
N PHE A 167 -3.25 -20.96 -11.58
CA PHE A 167 -3.25 -20.14 -10.37
C PHE A 167 -2.90 -20.96 -9.13
N THR A 168 -3.53 -22.12 -8.94
CA THR A 168 -3.31 -22.96 -7.75
C THR A 168 -1.88 -23.50 -7.68
N GLU A 169 -1.29 -23.95 -8.79
CA GLU A 169 0.12 -24.37 -8.84
C GLU A 169 1.08 -23.23 -8.43
N ALA A 170 0.77 -21.99 -8.82
CA ALA A 170 1.55 -20.81 -8.43
C ALA A 170 1.40 -20.49 -6.93
N VAL A 171 0.16 -20.56 -6.40
CA VAL A 171 -0.12 -20.38 -4.97
C VAL A 171 0.62 -21.42 -4.13
N ASP A 172 0.63 -22.67 -4.58
CA ASP A 172 1.35 -23.75 -3.89
C ASP A 172 2.87 -23.47 -3.83
N ALA A 173 3.48 -23.10 -4.95
CA ALA A 173 4.91 -22.76 -4.98
C ALA A 173 5.26 -21.56 -4.06
N TYR A 174 4.40 -20.55 -4.02
CA TYR A 174 4.54 -19.41 -3.12
C TYR A 174 4.45 -19.83 -1.65
N PHE A 175 3.42 -20.58 -1.28
CA PHE A 175 3.23 -21.03 0.09
C PHE A 175 4.31 -22.01 0.56
N ASP A 176 4.82 -22.90 -0.31
CA ASP A 176 5.96 -23.77 0.00
C ASP A 176 7.17 -22.94 0.45
N ARG A 177 7.44 -21.85 -0.27
CA ARG A 177 8.56 -20.98 0.06
C ARG A 177 8.29 -20.14 1.30
N LEU A 178 7.13 -19.47 1.35
CA LEU A 178 6.78 -18.56 2.44
C LEU A 178 6.77 -19.28 3.78
N MET A 179 6.04 -20.39 3.90
CA MET A 179 5.85 -21.09 5.16
C MET A 179 7.18 -21.63 5.71
N ARG A 180 8.06 -22.14 4.84
CA ARG A 180 9.42 -22.55 5.24
C ARG A 180 10.26 -21.42 5.84
N VAL A 181 10.02 -20.18 5.42
CA VAL A 181 10.78 -19.02 5.91
C VAL A 181 10.20 -18.47 7.21
N VAL A 182 8.87 -18.30 7.28
CA VAL A 182 8.24 -17.47 8.32
C VAL A 182 7.56 -18.29 9.42
N TYR A 183 7.20 -19.54 9.15
CA TYR A 183 6.44 -20.34 10.09
C TYR A 183 7.34 -21.20 10.97
N LYS A 184 7.09 -21.13 12.28
CA LYS A 184 7.69 -22.03 13.27
C LYS A 184 6.62 -22.32 14.33
N LYS A 185 6.30 -23.60 14.52
CA LYS A 185 5.40 -24.05 15.59
C LYS A 185 5.90 -23.53 16.94
N GLY A 186 5.00 -22.93 17.71
CA GLY A 186 5.31 -22.32 19.01
C GLY A 186 5.97 -20.94 18.95
N GLY A 187 5.99 -20.31 17.76
CA GLY A 187 6.40 -18.92 17.57
C GLY A 187 5.28 -17.91 17.88
N PRO A 188 5.48 -16.63 17.52
CA PRO A 188 4.54 -15.55 17.85
C PRO A 188 3.26 -15.53 17.00
N ILE A 189 3.21 -16.25 15.88
CA ILE A 189 1.99 -16.37 15.08
C ILE A 189 1.00 -17.20 15.89
N ILE A 190 -0.18 -16.66 16.18
CA ILE A 190 -1.23 -17.33 16.96
C ILE A 190 -2.47 -17.65 16.11
N ALA A 191 -2.65 -16.94 15.00
CA ALA A 191 -3.69 -17.22 14.02
C ALA A 191 -3.21 -16.87 12.61
N VAL A 192 -3.84 -17.51 11.62
CA VAL A 192 -3.56 -17.30 10.20
C VAL A 192 -4.85 -17.09 9.43
N GLN A 193 -4.95 -16.00 8.68
CA GLN A 193 -6.09 -15.77 7.81
C GLN A 193 -5.95 -16.56 6.51
N VAL A 194 -7.01 -17.26 6.10
CA VAL A 194 -6.97 -18.19 4.96
C VAL A 194 -6.88 -17.48 3.62
N GLU A 195 -7.69 -16.45 3.41
CA GLU A 195 -7.73 -15.62 2.20
C GLU A 195 -8.07 -14.19 2.65
N ASN A 196 -8.58 -13.32 1.78
CA ASN A 196 -9.01 -11.99 2.15
C ASN A 196 -10.32 -11.56 1.50
N GLU A 197 -11.38 -11.38 2.30
CA GLU A 197 -12.70 -10.93 1.86
C GLU A 197 -13.18 -11.66 0.61
N TYR A 198 -13.06 -12.99 0.61
CA TYR A 198 -13.41 -13.79 -0.55
C TYR A 198 -14.88 -13.71 -0.88
N GLY A 199 -15.75 -13.44 0.10
CA GLY A 199 -17.17 -13.29 -0.13
C GLY A 199 -17.54 -12.14 -1.06
N SER A 200 -16.68 -11.13 -1.18
CA SER A 200 -16.83 -10.03 -2.15
C SER A 200 -16.42 -10.42 -3.58
N TYR A 201 -15.80 -11.58 -3.77
CA TYR A 201 -15.37 -12.10 -5.07
C TYR A 201 -16.15 -13.36 -5.47
N ALA A 202 -16.13 -14.38 -4.62
CA ALA A 202 -16.99 -15.57 -4.60
C ALA A 202 -17.22 -16.27 -5.96
N LYS A 203 -16.26 -16.21 -6.89
CA LYS A 203 -16.41 -16.80 -8.24
C LYS A 203 -16.30 -18.33 -8.26
N ASP A 204 -15.62 -18.91 -7.28
CA ASP A 204 -15.38 -20.35 -7.20
C ASP A 204 -15.65 -20.87 -5.77
N PRO A 205 -16.66 -21.73 -5.57
CA PRO A 205 -17.01 -22.24 -4.24
C PRO A 205 -15.96 -23.21 -3.65
N ASN A 206 -15.07 -23.77 -4.48
CA ASN A 206 -14.06 -24.74 -4.03
C ASN A 206 -12.74 -24.07 -3.59
N TYR A 207 -12.53 -22.82 -3.98
CA TYR A 207 -11.25 -22.13 -3.81
C TYR A 207 -10.88 -21.91 -2.34
N MET A 208 -11.81 -21.48 -1.49
CA MET A 208 -11.53 -21.27 -0.06
C MET A 208 -11.09 -22.55 0.65
N THR A 209 -11.74 -23.68 0.32
CA THR A 209 -11.34 -24.99 0.83
C THR A 209 -9.95 -25.36 0.36
N TYR A 210 -9.62 -25.10 -0.92
CA TYR A 210 -8.28 -25.31 -1.44
C TYR A 210 -7.23 -24.52 -0.67
N VAL A 211 -7.40 -23.21 -0.47
CA VAL A 211 -6.41 -22.36 0.22
C VAL A 211 -6.24 -22.81 1.67
N LYS A 212 -7.33 -23.14 2.36
CA LYS A 212 -7.30 -23.71 3.72
C LYS A 212 -6.43 -24.97 3.76
N MET A 213 -6.67 -25.92 2.86
CA MET A 213 -5.89 -27.16 2.79
C MET A 213 -4.44 -26.90 2.41
N ALA A 214 -4.16 -25.94 1.53
CA ALA A 214 -2.81 -25.55 1.16
C ALA A 214 -1.99 -25.04 2.37
N LEU A 215 -2.63 -24.33 3.31
CA LEU A 215 -2.00 -23.90 4.57
C LEU A 215 -1.79 -25.09 5.53
N LEU A 216 -2.82 -25.90 5.74
CA LEU A 216 -2.76 -27.06 6.65
C LEU A 216 -1.71 -28.09 6.22
N ASN A 217 -1.64 -28.40 4.93
CA ASN A 217 -0.66 -29.35 4.37
C ASN A 217 0.79 -28.88 4.57
N ARG A 218 1.01 -27.57 4.81
CA ARG A 218 2.33 -26.97 5.08
C ARG A 218 2.62 -26.81 6.57
N GLY A 219 1.80 -27.44 7.40
CA GLY A 219 2.05 -27.59 8.84
C GLY A 219 1.52 -26.44 9.70
N ILE A 220 0.70 -25.54 9.16
CA ILE A 220 -0.01 -24.56 9.97
C ILE A 220 -0.97 -25.30 10.91
N VAL A 221 -0.80 -25.09 12.22
CA VAL A 221 -1.66 -25.67 13.26
C VAL A 221 -2.38 -24.61 14.10
N GLU A 222 -2.05 -23.34 13.88
CA GLU A 222 -2.68 -22.18 14.49
C GLU A 222 -4.13 -22.03 14.03
N LEU A 223 -4.91 -21.29 14.81
CA LEU A 223 -6.29 -20.97 14.48
C LEU A 223 -6.38 -20.35 13.08
N LEU A 224 -7.13 -20.99 12.19
CA LEU A 224 -7.46 -20.43 10.89
C LEU A 224 -8.66 -19.49 11.01
N MET A 225 -8.66 -18.43 10.23
CA MET A 225 -9.73 -17.43 10.23
C MET A 225 -10.05 -16.91 8.82
N THR A 226 -11.28 -16.46 8.62
CA THR A 226 -11.72 -15.68 7.46
C THR A 226 -12.22 -14.31 7.92
N SER A 227 -12.20 -13.32 7.04
CA SER A 227 -12.65 -11.97 7.33
C SER A 227 -13.43 -11.43 6.15
N ASP A 228 -14.66 -10.98 6.39
CA ASP A 228 -15.52 -10.42 5.37
C ASP A 228 -16.39 -9.30 5.94
N ASN A 229 -16.83 -8.38 5.10
CA ASN A 229 -17.91 -7.47 5.46
C ASN A 229 -19.25 -8.23 5.58
N LYS A 230 -20.30 -7.53 6.06
CA LYS A 230 -21.64 -8.10 6.25
C LYS A 230 -22.19 -8.84 5.02
N ASN A 231 -21.98 -8.30 3.82
CA ASN A 231 -22.53 -8.86 2.58
C ASN A 231 -21.72 -10.06 2.08
N GLY A 232 -20.40 -10.01 2.24
CA GLY A 232 -19.50 -11.10 1.87
C GLY A 232 -19.55 -12.28 2.84
N LEU A 233 -19.93 -12.06 4.10
CA LEU A 233 -19.76 -13.06 5.16
C LEU A 233 -20.30 -14.43 4.80
N SER A 234 -21.50 -14.54 4.24
CA SER A 234 -22.10 -15.84 3.88
C SER A 234 -21.39 -16.60 2.75
N PHE A 235 -20.60 -15.91 1.92
CA PHE A 235 -19.89 -16.47 0.77
C PHE A 235 -18.39 -16.66 1.03
N GLY A 236 -17.83 -15.97 2.01
CA GLY A 236 -16.41 -16.06 2.38
C GLY A 236 -16.10 -17.10 3.46
N LEU A 237 -17.09 -17.80 3.99
CA LEU A 237 -16.88 -18.84 5.02
C LEU A 237 -16.12 -20.05 4.46
N VAL A 238 -15.31 -20.66 5.32
CA VAL A 238 -14.79 -22.01 5.10
C VAL A 238 -14.86 -22.79 6.40
N GLU A 239 -15.41 -24.00 6.34
CA GLU A 239 -15.55 -24.88 7.50
C GLU A 239 -14.19 -25.08 8.19
N GLY A 240 -14.16 -25.04 9.52
CA GLY A 240 -12.93 -25.20 10.31
C GLY A 240 -12.06 -23.95 10.43
N ALA A 241 -12.47 -22.81 9.87
CA ALA A 241 -11.89 -21.50 10.14
C ALA A 241 -12.89 -20.61 10.88
N LEU A 242 -12.41 -19.79 11.82
CA LEU A 242 -13.22 -18.80 12.52
C LEU A 242 -13.62 -17.67 11.58
N ALA A 243 -14.92 -17.39 11.45
CA ALA A 243 -15.41 -16.25 10.72
C ALA A 243 -15.27 -14.96 11.55
N THR A 244 -14.80 -13.90 10.92
CA THR A 244 -14.66 -12.56 11.52
C THR A 244 -15.27 -11.51 10.60
N VAL A 245 -15.56 -10.32 11.14
CA VAL A 245 -16.24 -9.26 10.39
C VAL A 245 -15.38 -8.02 10.20
N ASN A 246 -15.61 -7.33 9.08
CA ASN A 246 -14.97 -6.07 8.73
C ASN A 246 -16.02 -4.95 8.61
N PHE A 247 -15.75 -3.78 9.19
CA PHE A 247 -16.61 -2.59 9.07
C PHE A 247 -15.96 -1.32 9.64
N GLN A 248 -16.46 -0.15 9.20
CA GLN A 248 -16.18 1.14 9.83
C GLN A 248 -17.26 1.54 10.85
N LYS A 249 -18.53 1.24 10.55
CA LYS A 249 -19.68 1.56 11.40
C LYS A 249 -20.32 0.29 11.94
N LEU A 250 -20.55 0.26 13.25
CA LEU A 250 -21.18 -0.89 13.90
C LEU A 250 -22.69 -0.83 13.67
N GLU A 251 -23.17 -1.61 12.70
CA GLU A 251 -24.60 -1.77 12.48
C GLU A 251 -25.25 -2.59 13.62
N PRO A 252 -26.48 -2.22 14.04
CA PRO A 252 -27.24 -3.01 15.01
C PRO A 252 -27.39 -4.47 14.55
N GLY A 253 -26.98 -5.41 15.41
CA GLY A 253 -27.14 -6.83 15.15
C GLY A 253 -26.03 -7.48 14.31
N LEU A 254 -25.07 -6.73 13.75
CA LEU A 254 -23.97 -7.33 12.96
C LEU A 254 -23.17 -8.37 13.76
N LEU A 255 -22.80 -8.05 15.00
CA LEU A 255 -22.11 -9.00 15.88
C LEU A 255 -23.01 -10.15 16.36
N LYS A 256 -24.34 -10.01 16.30
CA LYS A 256 -25.27 -11.12 16.56
C LYS A 256 -25.46 -12.01 15.34
N TYR A 257 -25.32 -11.45 14.14
CA TYR A 257 -25.34 -12.23 12.90
C TYR A 257 -24.23 -13.29 12.87
N LEU A 258 -23.07 -12.99 13.47
CA LEU A 258 -22.01 -13.98 13.68
C LEU A 258 -22.50 -15.25 14.42
N ASP A 259 -23.42 -15.14 15.38
CA ASP A 259 -23.96 -16.29 16.11
C ASP A 259 -24.78 -17.23 15.20
N THR A 260 -25.25 -16.72 14.05
CA THR A 260 -26.03 -17.49 13.08
C THR A 260 -25.17 -18.26 12.09
N VAL A 261 -23.93 -17.80 11.85
CA VAL A 261 -22.96 -18.46 10.96
C VAL A 261 -21.95 -19.34 11.70
N GLN A 262 -21.67 -19.01 12.97
CA GLN A 262 -20.76 -19.77 13.82
C GLN A 262 -21.27 -19.82 15.26
N LYS A 263 -21.68 -21.01 15.70
CA LYS A 263 -22.22 -21.21 17.05
C LYS A 263 -21.10 -21.38 18.07
N ASP A 264 -21.24 -20.77 19.24
CA ASP A 264 -20.36 -20.91 20.40
C ASP A 264 -18.89 -20.46 20.16
N GLN A 265 -18.68 -19.57 19.18
CA GLN A 265 -17.38 -19.04 18.77
C GLN A 265 -17.17 -17.60 19.26
N PRO A 266 -15.92 -17.18 19.57
CA PRO A 266 -15.65 -15.80 19.96
C PRO A 266 -15.87 -14.84 18.80
N LYS A 267 -16.29 -13.62 19.14
CA LYS A 267 -16.53 -12.56 18.17
C LYS A 267 -15.27 -11.73 17.98
N MET A 268 -14.94 -11.46 16.72
CA MET A 268 -13.81 -10.60 16.39
C MET A 268 -14.15 -9.71 15.20
N VAL A 269 -13.80 -8.44 15.33
CA VAL A 269 -13.72 -7.49 14.22
C VAL A 269 -12.29 -7.54 13.70
N MET A 270 -12.07 -8.13 12.52
CA MET A 270 -10.72 -8.30 11.95
C MET A 270 -10.24 -7.02 11.27
N GLU A 271 -11.14 -6.26 10.67
CA GLU A 271 -10.83 -4.92 10.18
C GLU A 271 -11.87 -3.95 10.70
N TYR A 272 -11.50 -3.27 11.78
CA TYR A 272 -12.17 -2.03 12.13
C TYR A 272 -11.47 -0.88 11.39
N TRP A 273 -12.14 -0.33 10.37
CA TRP A 273 -11.56 0.70 9.50
C TRP A 273 -11.46 2.04 10.24
N THR A 274 -10.29 2.36 10.79
CA THR A 274 -10.04 3.55 11.63
C THR A 274 -10.06 4.85 10.85
N GLY A 275 -9.88 4.76 9.54
CA GLY A 275 -9.95 5.83 8.56
C GLY A 275 -10.22 5.24 7.18
N TRP A 276 -9.64 5.81 6.12
CA TRP A 276 -9.82 5.33 4.75
C TRP A 276 -8.65 5.77 3.85
N PHE A 277 -8.47 5.12 2.71
CA PHE A 277 -7.42 5.43 1.74
C PHE A 277 -7.89 6.49 0.72
N ASP A 278 -6.93 7.14 0.05
CA ASP A 278 -7.21 8.20 -0.91
C ASP A 278 -6.89 7.79 -2.36
N ASN A 279 -7.57 8.44 -3.30
CA ASN A 279 -7.31 8.34 -4.73
C ASN A 279 -6.87 9.68 -5.32
N TRP A 280 -6.04 9.64 -6.37
CA TRP A 280 -5.67 10.86 -7.09
C TRP A 280 -6.91 11.57 -7.67
N GLY A 281 -7.03 12.87 -7.41
CA GLY A 281 -8.17 13.72 -7.75
C GLY A 281 -9.36 13.64 -6.79
N GLY A 282 -9.30 12.76 -5.77
CA GLY A 282 -10.30 12.65 -4.71
C GLY A 282 -10.03 13.57 -3.51
N PRO A 283 -10.90 13.52 -2.48
CA PRO A 283 -10.62 14.14 -1.19
C PRO A 283 -9.61 13.33 -0.38
N HIS A 284 -8.98 13.98 0.61
CA HIS A 284 -8.31 13.27 1.70
C HIS A 284 -9.35 12.90 2.76
N TYR A 285 -9.49 11.61 3.05
CA TYR A 285 -10.48 11.12 4.01
C TYR A 285 -9.98 11.27 5.45
N VAL A 286 -10.71 12.05 6.24
CA VAL A 286 -10.46 12.24 7.68
C VAL A 286 -11.75 11.96 8.45
N PHE A 287 -11.62 11.25 9.56
CA PHE A 287 -12.73 10.75 10.39
C PHE A 287 -12.60 11.25 11.83
N ASP A 288 -13.76 11.51 12.43
CA ASP A 288 -13.84 12.00 13.79
C ASP A 288 -13.30 10.98 14.81
N ALA A 289 -12.37 11.43 15.65
CA ALA A 289 -11.72 10.58 16.63
C ALA A 289 -12.67 10.10 17.74
N ASP A 290 -13.67 10.91 18.10
CA ASP A 290 -14.65 10.56 19.13
C ASP A 290 -15.68 9.55 18.62
N GLU A 291 -16.17 9.67 17.39
CA GLU A 291 -17.03 8.67 16.72
C GLU A 291 -16.31 7.32 16.65
N MET A 292 -15.03 7.34 16.30
CA MET A 292 -14.18 6.14 16.23
C MET A 292 -14.06 5.47 17.61
N VAL A 293 -13.69 6.24 18.64
CA VAL A 293 -13.51 5.71 20.01
C VAL A 293 -14.83 5.21 20.59
N ASN A 294 -15.95 5.89 20.32
CA ASN A 294 -17.28 5.45 20.73
C ASN A 294 -17.68 4.11 20.09
N THR A 295 -17.34 3.92 18.82
CA THR A 295 -17.56 2.65 18.11
C THR A 295 -16.69 1.55 18.69
N VAL A 296 -15.41 1.81 18.92
CA VAL A 296 -14.48 0.86 19.56
C VAL A 296 -14.98 0.49 20.96
N ALA A 297 -15.37 1.46 21.79
CA ALA A 297 -15.94 1.20 23.11
C ALA A 297 -17.19 0.31 23.04
N SER A 298 -18.05 0.53 22.05
CA SER A 298 -19.25 -0.29 21.82
C SER A 298 -18.90 -1.73 21.44
N ILE A 299 -17.91 -1.93 20.57
CA ILE A 299 -17.36 -3.27 20.26
C ILE A 299 -16.84 -3.91 21.55
N LEU A 300 -16.04 -3.18 22.34
CA LEU A 300 -15.43 -3.73 23.55
C LEU A 300 -16.48 -4.13 24.61
N LYS A 301 -17.59 -3.41 24.73
CA LYS A 301 -18.71 -3.74 25.63
C LYS A 301 -19.38 -5.08 25.30
N THR A 302 -19.31 -5.53 24.04
CA THR A 302 -19.87 -6.84 23.64
C THR A 302 -18.99 -8.03 24.02
N GLY A 303 -17.77 -7.80 24.50
CA GLY A 303 -16.77 -8.85 24.73
C GLY A 303 -15.97 -9.23 23.47
N ALA A 304 -16.29 -8.69 22.30
CA ALA A 304 -15.58 -8.98 21.06
C ALA A 304 -14.11 -8.54 21.08
N SER A 305 -13.27 -9.29 20.39
CA SER A 305 -11.91 -8.86 20.04
C SER A 305 -11.94 -7.89 18.86
N ILE A 306 -10.88 -7.11 18.70
CA ILE A 306 -10.80 -6.08 17.65
C ILE A 306 -9.39 -6.01 17.07
N ASN A 307 -9.29 -5.76 15.77
CA ASN A 307 -8.07 -5.33 15.10
C ASN A 307 -8.31 -3.99 14.38
N LEU A 308 -7.49 -2.99 14.72
CA LEU A 308 -7.54 -1.64 14.17
C LEU A 308 -6.86 -1.62 12.78
N TYR A 309 -7.63 -1.46 11.71
CA TYR A 309 -7.14 -1.35 10.34
C TYR A 309 -7.31 0.10 9.86
N MET A 310 -6.29 0.93 9.68
CA MET A 310 -4.89 0.71 10.00
C MET A 310 -4.54 1.29 11.37
N PHE A 311 -3.72 0.57 12.15
CA PHE A 311 -3.05 1.20 13.28
C PHE A 311 -1.96 2.14 12.76
N HIS A 312 -1.15 1.67 11.82
CA HIS A 312 -0.20 2.49 11.08
C HIS A 312 -0.22 2.07 9.61
N GLY A 313 -0.60 3.01 8.74
CA GLY A 313 -0.72 2.72 7.31
C GLY A 313 0.62 2.77 6.57
N GLY A 314 1.35 3.90 6.66
CA GLY A 314 2.67 4.07 6.04
C GLY A 314 2.60 4.59 4.61
N THR A 315 3.44 4.07 3.70
CA THR A 315 3.60 4.59 2.33
C THR A 315 3.60 3.48 1.29
N ASN A 316 2.90 3.72 0.17
CA ASN A 316 2.98 2.93 -1.06
C ASN A 316 4.23 3.30 -1.87
N PHE A 317 5.43 2.95 -1.37
CA PHE A 317 6.67 3.28 -2.06
C PHE A 317 6.75 2.71 -3.49
N GLY A 318 7.42 3.44 -4.37
CA GLY A 318 7.61 3.04 -5.75
C GLY A 318 6.30 3.00 -6.55
N PHE A 319 6.04 1.86 -7.20
CA PHE A 319 4.88 1.68 -8.06
C PHE A 319 3.87 0.69 -7.48
N MET A 320 3.83 0.59 -6.15
CA MET A 320 3.07 -0.46 -5.46
C MET A 320 1.64 -0.07 -5.08
N ASN A 321 1.23 1.17 -5.36
CA ASN A 321 -0.14 1.60 -5.13
C ASN A 321 -1.12 0.71 -5.92
N GLY A 322 -2.26 0.41 -5.31
CA GLY A 322 -3.37 -0.24 -6.01
C GLY A 322 -4.20 0.75 -6.83
N ALA A 323 -5.32 0.24 -7.33
CA ALA A 323 -6.41 1.05 -7.86
C ALA A 323 -7.78 0.44 -7.50
N LEU A 324 -8.83 1.25 -7.59
CA LEU A 324 -10.22 0.83 -7.52
C LEU A 324 -10.87 0.99 -8.89
N GLU A 325 -11.70 0.03 -9.27
CA GLU A 325 -12.57 0.11 -10.43
C GLU A 325 -14.01 -0.11 -9.95
N ALA A 326 -14.73 0.99 -9.76
CA ALA A 326 -16.15 1.01 -9.48
C ALA A 326 -16.87 1.52 -10.74
N ASP A 327 -17.35 2.77 -10.75
CA ASP A 327 -17.89 3.40 -11.96
C ASP A 327 -16.77 3.85 -12.92
N GLU A 328 -15.62 4.25 -12.36
CA GLU A 328 -14.44 4.70 -13.10
C GLU A 328 -13.17 4.15 -12.44
N TYR A 329 -12.10 4.01 -13.23
CA TYR A 329 -10.77 3.65 -12.72
C TYR A 329 -10.17 4.79 -11.89
N LYS A 330 -9.81 4.50 -10.65
CA LYS A 330 -9.16 5.44 -9.73
C LYS A 330 -7.92 4.81 -9.12
N SER A 331 -6.79 5.45 -9.33
CA SER A 331 -5.48 5.04 -8.80
C SER A 331 -5.30 5.58 -7.39
N ASP A 332 -4.86 4.72 -6.47
CA ASP A 332 -4.57 5.09 -5.08
C ASP A 332 -3.34 6.00 -5.02
N VAL A 333 -3.29 6.89 -4.02
CA VAL A 333 -2.15 7.80 -3.85
C VAL A 333 -0.92 7.09 -3.26
N THR A 334 0.23 7.79 -3.27
CA THR A 334 1.49 7.25 -2.73
C THR A 334 1.44 7.16 -1.20
N SER A 335 0.88 8.17 -0.54
CA SER A 335 0.63 8.10 0.90
C SER A 335 -0.37 7.00 1.21
N TYR A 336 -0.09 6.23 2.25
CA TYR A 336 -1.07 5.34 2.85
C TYR A 336 -1.27 5.74 4.31
N ASP A 337 -1.31 7.05 4.58
CA ASP A 337 -1.60 7.63 5.89
C ASP A 337 -2.88 7.04 6.50
N TYR A 338 -3.90 6.90 5.65
CA TYR A 338 -5.19 6.27 5.94
C TYR A 338 -6.04 7.03 6.98
N ASP A 339 -5.58 8.20 7.45
CA ASP A 339 -6.06 8.79 8.71
C ASP A 339 -6.06 7.73 9.84
N ALA A 340 -4.96 6.97 9.89
CA ALA A 340 -4.75 5.89 10.83
C ALA A 340 -4.52 6.40 12.27
N VAL A 341 -4.33 5.45 13.20
CA VAL A 341 -4.00 5.78 14.59
C VAL A 341 -2.64 6.48 14.70
N LEU A 342 -1.69 6.14 13.81
CA LEU A 342 -0.46 6.87 13.59
C LEU A 342 -0.43 7.41 12.16
N THR A 343 0.14 8.62 11.98
CA THR A 343 0.32 9.23 10.65
C THR A 343 1.23 8.38 9.75
N GLU A 344 1.32 8.69 8.45
CA GLU A 344 2.23 8.07 7.48
C GLU A 344 3.66 7.98 8.04
N ALA A 345 4.17 9.07 8.61
CA ALA A 345 5.51 9.14 9.20
C ALA A 345 5.61 8.52 10.61
N GLY A 346 4.50 8.06 11.18
CA GLY A 346 4.42 7.37 12.47
C GLY A 346 4.21 8.28 13.67
N ASP A 347 3.71 9.49 13.48
CA ASP A 347 3.44 10.43 14.58
C ASP A 347 2.12 10.09 15.28
N TYR A 348 1.97 10.52 16.54
CA TYR A 348 0.74 10.32 17.30
C TYR A 348 -0.38 11.27 16.81
N THR A 349 -1.60 10.76 16.79
CA THR A 349 -2.80 11.54 16.48
C THR A 349 -3.72 11.63 17.72
N SER A 350 -4.77 12.45 17.65
CA SER A 350 -5.83 12.47 18.67
C SER A 350 -6.45 11.07 18.89
N LYS A 351 -6.59 10.28 17.81
CA LYS A 351 -7.05 8.88 17.86
C LYS A 351 -6.16 8.01 18.75
N PHE A 352 -4.84 8.15 18.67
CA PHE A 352 -3.91 7.39 19.52
C PHE A 352 -4.16 7.64 21.01
N PHE A 353 -4.23 8.91 21.42
CA PHE A 353 -4.37 9.25 22.83
C PHE A 353 -5.74 8.85 23.40
N LYS A 354 -6.82 9.05 22.64
CA LYS A 354 -8.17 8.63 23.07
C LYS A 354 -8.31 7.11 23.13
N LEU A 355 -7.75 6.36 22.18
CA LEU A 355 -7.72 4.89 22.24
C LEU A 355 -6.90 4.40 23.43
N ARG A 356 -5.72 4.97 23.68
CA ARG A 356 -4.91 4.63 24.86
C ARG A 356 -5.68 4.87 26.16
N GLN A 357 -6.43 5.97 26.25
CA GLN A 357 -7.29 6.26 27.40
C GLN A 357 -8.38 5.19 27.55
N LEU A 358 -9.12 4.87 26.48
CA LEU A 358 -10.15 3.83 26.49
C LEU A 358 -9.57 2.47 26.93
N PHE A 359 -8.46 2.06 26.32
CA PHE A 359 -7.81 0.79 26.63
C PHE A 359 -7.30 0.75 28.07
N SER A 360 -6.80 1.86 28.63
CA SER A 360 -6.39 1.92 30.05
C SER A 360 -7.52 1.63 31.05
N MET A 361 -8.78 1.81 30.65
CA MET A 361 -9.95 1.49 31.48
C MET A 361 -10.31 0.00 31.46
N VAL A 362 -10.00 -0.69 30.36
CA VAL A 362 -10.34 -2.11 30.13
C VAL A 362 -9.18 -3.03 30.55
N ILE A 363 -7.95 -2.53 30.49
CA ILE A 363 -6.73 -3.29 30.73
C ILE A 363 -6.32 -3.20 32.20
N GLY A 364 -6.02 -4.34 32.81
CA GLY A 364 -5.69 -4.45 34.24
C GLY A 364 -4.30 -3.96 34.62
N GLN A 365 -3.40 -3.85 33.64
CA GLN A 365 -2.00 -3.46 33.83
C GLN A 365 -1.73 -2.02 33.33
N PRO A 366 -0.78 -1.28 33.93
CA PRO A 366 -0.35 0.00 33.42
C PRO A 366 0.16 -0.11 31.97
N LEU A 367 -0.26 0.81 31.12
CA LEU A 367 0.20 0.85 29.74
C LEU A 367 1.59 1.49 29.66
N PRO A 368 2.55 0.91 28.90
CA PRO A 368 3.89 1.47 28.73
C PRO A 368 3.86 2.94 28.28
N LEU A 369 4.87 3.72 28.64
CA LEU A 369 4.98 5.08 28.14
C LEU A 369 5.19 5.08 26.62
N PRO A 370 4.50 5.95 25.86
CA PRO A 370 4.76 6.10 24.44
C PRO A 370 6.22 6.58 24.19
N PRO A 371 6.95 6.02 23.21
CA PRO A 371 8.26 6.53 22.84
C PRO A 371 8.20 7.98 22.37
N MET A 372 9.30 8.71 22.51
CA MET A 372 9.42 10.09 22.02
C MET A 372 9.33 10.16 20.49
N ILE A 373 8.67 11.18 19.96
CA ILE A 373 8.67 11.47 18.52
C ILE A 373 9.98 12.16 18.15
N GLU A 374 10.62 11.71 17.06
CA GLU A 374 11.73 12.42 16.44
C GLU A 374 11.22 13.59 15.60
N SER A 375 11.89 14.74 15.70
CA SER A 375 11.57 15.92 14.89
C SER A 375 11.81 15.65 13.41
N LYS A 376 10.97 16.22 12.55
CA LYS A 376 11.16 16.22 11.09
C LYS A 376 11.88 17.49 10.68
N ALA A 377 12.68 17.40 9.63
CA ALA A 377 13.49 18.49 9.14
C ALA A 377 12.86 19.18 7.92
N SER A 378 13.02 20.50 7.87
CA SER A 378 12.88 21.30 6.67
C SER A 378 14.28 21.64 6.17
N TYR A 379 14.75 20.93 5.15
CA TYR A 379 16.06 21.19 4.52
C TYR A 379 16.01 22.29 3.46
N GLY A 380 14.83 22.87 3.22
CA GLY A 380 14.65 24.01 2.32
C GLY A 380 14.62 23.64 0.84
N ALA A 381 14.94 24.62 -0.01
CA ALA A 381 14.83 24.49 -1.45
C ALA A 381 15.96 23.65 -2.05
N ILE A 382 15.59 22.74 -2.96
CA ILE A 382 16.50 21.85 -3.67
C ILE A 382 16.40 22.18 -5.16
N LEU A 383 17.52 22.62 -5.74
CA LEU A 383 17.61 22.98 -7.15
C LEU A 383 17.92 21.75 -8.01
N LEU A 384 17.05 21.49 -8.99
CA LEU A 384 17.29 20.55 -10.08
C LEU A 384 18.06 21.32 -11.16
N HIS A 385 19.35 21.01 -11.32
CA HIS A 385 20.26 21.79 -12.17
C HIS A 385 20.54 21.13 -13.51
N GLN A 386 20.29 19.82 -13.63
CA GLN A 386 20.48 19.08 -14.86
C GLN A 386 19.24 18.29 -15.27
N TYR A 387 19.00 18.17 -16.57
CA TYR A 387 17.99 17.29 -17.14
C TYR A 387 18.51 16.51 -18.35
N ILE A 388 17.80 15.45 -18.71
CA ILE A 388 17.97 14.72 -19.96
C ILE A 388 16.60 14.24 -20.45
N SER A 389 16.30 14.46 -21.73
CA SER A 389 15.01 14.08 -22.31
C SER A 389 14.86 12.56 -22.37
N LEU A 390 13.64 12.06 -22.18
CA LEU A 390 13.34 10.64 -22.38
C LEU A 390 13.77 10.15 -23.77
N TRP A 391 13.61 11.00 -24.79
CA TRP A 391 13.95 10.68 -26.18
C TRP A 391 15.44 10.41 -26.40
N ASP A 392 16.29 11.03 -25.60
CA ASP A 392 17.75 10.83 -25.65
C ASP A 392 18.17 9.64 -24.78
N VAL A 393 17.47 9.42 -23.66
CA VAL A 393 17.77 8.34 -22.70
C VAL A 393 17.46 6.96 -23.28
N LEU A 394 16.28 6.77 -23.87
CA LEU A 394 15.82 5.43 -24.24
C LEU A 394 16.74 4.75 -25.27
N PRO A 395 17.11 5.39 -26.40
CA PRO A 395 18.01 4.76 -27.37
C PRO A 395 19.43 4.55 -26.83
N ALA A 396 19.86 5.38 -25.88
CA ALA A 396 21.20 5.29 -25.28
C ALA A 396 21.32 4.15 -24.25
N LEU A 397 20.25 3.85 -23.52
CA LEU A 397 20.29 2.91 -22.39
C LEU A 397 19.54 1.61 -22.61
N LEU A 398 18.59 1.56 -23.56
CA LEU A 398 17.67 0.44 -23.70
C LEU A 398 17.63 -0.08 -25.13
N GLN A 399 17.52 -1.40 -25.24
CA GLN A 399 17.24 -2.07 -26.50
C GLN A 399 15.72 -2.23 -26.66
N PRO A 400 15.13 -1.81 -27.80
CA PRO A 400 13.70 -1.97 -28.01
C PRO A 400 13.34 -3.42 -28.30
N ILE A 401 12.21 -3.85 -27.75
CA ILE A 401 11.52 -5.07 -28.18
C ILE A 401 10.77 -4.74 -29.47
N LYS A 402 10.97 -5.53 -30.52
CA LYS A 402 10.29 -5.34 -31.81
C LYS A 402 9.18 -6.38 -31.95
N SER A 403 8.01 -5.94 -32.38
CA SER A 403 6.87 -6.81 -32.62
C SER A 403 5.98 -6.23 -33.71
N GLU A 404 5.31 -7.10 -34.47
CA GLU A 404 4.32 -6.65 -35.46
C GLU A 404 3.08 -6.03 -34.78
N LEU A 405 2.70 -6.58 -33.63
CA LEU A 405 1.56 -6.14 -32.82
C LEU A 405 2.05 -5.44 -31.53
N PRO A 406 1.25 -4.54 -30.94
CA PRO A 406 1.53 -4.07 -29.59
C PRO A 406 1.47 -5.24 -28.60
N VAL A 407 2.37 -5.25 -27.62
CA VAL A 407 2.46 -6.29 -26.58
C VAL A 407 2.27 -5.64 -25.22
N ASN A 408 1.32 -6.14 -24.43
CA ASN A 408 1.09 -5.63 -23.07
C ASN A 408 2.32 -5.85 -22.17
N MET A 409 2.36 -5.11 -21.07
CA MET A 409 3.48 -5.08 -20.13
C MET A 409 3.84 -6.46 -19.61
N GLU A 410 2.85 -7.28 -19.23
CA GLU A 410 3.08 -8.60 -18.65
C GLU A 410 3.74 -9.58 -19.63
N ASN A 411 3.54 -9.39 -20.93
CA ASN A 411 4.08 -10.26 -21.98
C ASN A 411 5.30 -9.67 -22.72
N LEU A 412 5.85 -8.54 -22.28
CA LEU A 412 7.09 -8.01 -22.83
C LEU A 412 8.25 -8.98 -22.57
N GLN A 413 8.94 -9.39 -23.63
CA GLN A 413 10.09 -10.29 -23.55
C GLN A 413 11.35 -9.52 -23.15
N LEU A 414 11.66 -9.47 -21.85
CA LEU A 414 12.77 -8.70 -21.28
C LEU A 414 13.92 -9.60 -20.85
N ASN A 415 14.81 -9.96 -21.79
CA ASN A 415 15.98 -10.81 -21.52
C ASN A 415 15.61 -12.06 -20.68
N GLU A 416 16.19 -12.23 -19.49
CA GLU A 416 15.95 -13.36 -18.57
C GLU A 416 14.63 -13.27 -17.78
N SER A 417 13.87 -12.18 -17.92
CA SER A 417 12.56 -11.96 -17.27
C SER A 417 11.44 -12.00 -18.29
N LEU A 418 10.38 -12.73 -17.95
CA LEU A 418 9.12 -12.64 -18.67
C LEU A 418 8.34 -11.46 -18.08
N GLY A 419 8.10 -10.42 -18.87
CA GLY A 419 7.20 -9.32 -18.53
C GLY A 419 7.81 -8.16 -17.76
N GLN A 420 7.11 -7.04 -17.85
CA GLN A 420 7.28 -5.82 -17.09
C GLN A 420 6.15 -5.68 -16.06
N PRO A 421 6.45 -5.63 -14.76
CA PRO A 421 5.42 -5.52 -13.74
C PRO A 421 4.93 -4.07 -13.53
N HIS A 422 5.81 -3.06 -13.60
CA HIS A 422 5.44 -1.67 -13.22
C HIS A 422 6.17 -0.61 -14.06
N GLY A 423 5.82 0.67 -13.83
CA GLY A 423 6.44 1.81 -14.48
C GLY A 423 5.76 2.16 -15.81
N TYR A 424 6.58 2.42 -16.84
CA TYR A 424 6.13 2.94 -18.13
C TYR A 424 6.61 2.05 -19.28
N VAL A 425 5.91 2.11 -20.42
CA VAL A 425 6.38 1.56 -21.69
C VAL A 425 6.20 2.62 -22.78
N LEU A 426 7.26 2.86 -23.55
CA LEU A 426 7.12 3.63 -24.79
C LEU A 426 6.86 2.69 -25.95
N TYR A 427 5.70 2.82 -26.60
CA TYR A 427 5.39 2.16 -27.86
C TYR A 427 5.64 3.13 -29.01
N GLU A 428 6.49 2.76 -29.95
CA GLU A 428 6.86 3.58 -31.10
C GLU A 428 6.54 2.83 -32.40
N THR A 429 5.86 3.49 -33.34
CA THR A 429 5.61 3.02 -34.70
C THR A 429 5.74 4.18 -35.69
N VAL A 430 5.55 3.93 -36.98
CA VAL A 430 5.72 4.90 -38.06
C VAL A 430 4.41 5.12 -38.81
N ILE A 431 4.10 6.38 -39.09
CA ILE A 431 2.90 6.82 -39.81
C ILE A 431 3.28 7.75 -40.99
N PHE A 432 2.40 7.84 -42.00
CA PHE A 432 2.64 8.59 -43.24
C PHE A 432 1.74 9.82 -43.45
N GLY A 433 0.76 10.05 -42.58
CA GLY A 433 -0.23 11.12 -42.69
C GLY A 433 -0.94 11.38 -41.36
N GLY A 434 -1.80 12.39 -41.32
CA GLY A 434 -2.62 12.72 -40.16
C GLY A 434 -3.93 11.91 -40.11
N GLY A 435 -4.84 12.33 -39.23
CA GLY A 435 -6.18 11.78 -39.13
C GLY A 435 -6.55 11.33 -37.73
N HIS A 436 -7.44 10.34 -37.62
CA HIS A 436 -8.05 9.93 -36.35
C HIS A 436 -7.32 8.72 -35.76
N LEU A 437 -6.62 8.93 -34.64
CA LEU A 437 -6.02 7.87 -33.84
C LEU A 437 -7.04 7.37 -32.82
N HIS A 438 -7.32 6.08 -32.81
CA HIS A 438 -8.33 5.47 -31.95
C HIS A 438 -7.75 4.26 -31.20
N SER A 439 -7.84 4.26 -29.87
CA SER A 439 -7.34 3.18 -29.01
C SER A 439 -8.27 1.97 -28.93
N ARG A 440 -9.57 2.18 -29.15
CA ARG A 440 -10.62 1.18 -28.91
C ARG A 440 -10.58 0.65 -27.48
N ASP A 441 -10.31 1.54 -26.53
CA ASP A 441 -10.17 1.20 -25.11
C ASP A 441 -9.07 0.16 -24.82
N HIS A 442 -8.03 0.10 -25.66
CA HIS A 442 -6.89 -0.79 -25.46
C HIS A 442 -5.73 -0.17 -24.66
N VAL A 443 -5.91 1.04 -24.10
CA VAL A 443 -4.88 1.71 -23.29
C VAL A 443 -5.11 1.43 -21.81
N ARG A 444 -4.10 0.91 -21.13
CA ARG A 444 -4.12 0.60 -19.69
C ARG A 444 -2.86 1.16 -19.01
N ASP A 445 -2.90 2.28 -18.28
CA ASP A 445 -4.09 3.03 -17.85
C ASP A 445 -4.20 4.40 -18.53
N ARG A 446 -3.05 4.98 -18.91
CA ARG A 446 -2.97 6.29 -19.56
C ARG A 446 -1.80 6.33 -20.52
N ALA A 447 -2.00 6.88 -21.71
CA ALA A 447 -0.98 7.04 -22.73
C ALA A 447 -0.85 8.50 -23.15
N GLN A 448 0.33 9.11 -23.00
CA GLN A 448 0.64 10.35 -23.68
C GLN A 448 1.05 10.05 -25.13
N VAL A 449 0.44 10.76 -26.08
CA VAL A 449 0.65 10.56 -27.51
C VAL A 449 1.53 11.67 -28.07
N PHE A 450 2.57 11.28 -28.80
CA PHE A 450 3.50 12.20 -29.44
C PHE A 450 3.68 11.84 -30.92
N VAL A 451 3.86 12.87 -31.75
CA VAL A 451 4.35 12.73 -33.12
C VAL A 451 5.77 13.30 -33.16
N ASN A 452 6.73 12.44 -33.46
CA ASN A 452 8.14 12.66 -33.18
C ASN A 452 8.32 12.97 -31.69
N THR A 453 8.70 14.19 -31.35
CA THR A 453 8.84 14.66 -29.95
C THR A 453 7.71 15.59 -29.52
N MET A 454 6.78 15.92 -30.43
CA MET A 454 5.71 16.89 -30.17
C MET A 454 4.52 16.19 -29.53
N TYR A 455 4.12 16.66 -28.36
CA TYR A 455 2.95 16.17 -27.66
C TYR A 455 1.65 16.53 -28.41
N VAL A 456 0.75 15.55 -28.54
CA VAL A 456 -0.54 15.70 -29.24
C VAL A 456 -1.72 15.66 -28.28
N GLY A 457 -1.71 14.75 -27.31
CA GLY A 457 -2.83 14.54 -26.40
C GLY A 457 -2.63 13.29 -25.54
N GLU A 458 -3.68 12.89 -24.83
CA GLU A 458 -3.67 11.71 -23.96
C GLU A 458 -4.82 10.78 -24.35
N LEU A 459 -4.55 9.48 -24.25
CA LEU A 459 -5.55 8.43 -24.33
C LEU A 459 -5.67 7.75 -22.98
N ASP A 460 -6.88 7.46 -22.54
CA ASP A 460 -7.19 6.73 -21.31
C ASP A 460 -8.55 6.03 -21.45
N TYR A 461 -9.14 5.61 -20.32
CA TYR A 461 -10.47 4.97 -20.28
C TYR A 461 -11.60 5.88 -20.81
N ASN A 462 -11.47 7.20 -20.68
CA ASN A 462 -12.50 8.17 -21.06
C ASN A 462 -12.23 8.80 -22.43
N THR A 463 -10.95 8.96 -22.78
CA THR A 463 -10.50 9.55 -24.04
C THR A 463 -9.88 8.46 -24.91
N VAL A 464 -10.70 7.89 -25.79
CA VAL A 464 -10.27 6.77 -26.66
C VAL A 464 -9.86 7.20 -28.08
N GLU A 465 -10.00 8.48 -28.42
CA GLU A 465 -9.68 9.02 -29.74
C GLU A 465 -8.94 10.36 -29.63
N LEU A 466 -7.99 10.57 -30.55
CA LEU A 466 -7.29 11.84 -30.74
C LEU A 466 -7.11 12.15 -32.22
N SER A 467 -7.13 13.45 -32.55
CA SER A 467 -6.77 13.92 -33.88
C SER A 467 -5.24 14.08 -33.99
N ILE A 468 -4.64 13.38 -34.94
CA ILE A 468 -3.23 13.49 -35.31
C ILE A 468 -3.08 14.55 -36.40
N PRO A 469 -2.29 15.61 -36.15
CA PRO A 469 -2.08 16.66 -37.15
C PRO A 469 -1.53 16.12 -38.46
N GLU A 470 -1.98 16.71 -39.58
CA GLU A 470 -1.31 16.51 -40.86
C GLU A 470 0.14 17.01 -40.80
N GLY A 471 1.04 16.27 -41.42
CA GLY A 471 2.47 16.54 -41.40
C GLY A 471 3.02 16.89 -42.76
N GLN A 472 4.27 17.35 -42.79
CA GLN A 472 5.05 17.36 -44.02
C GLN A 472 5.13 15.95 -44.61
N GLN A 473 5.21 15.85 -45.94
CA GLN A 473 5.32 14.55 -46.62
C GLN A 473 6.51 13.74 -46.08
N GLY A 474 6.24 12.53 -45.60
CA GLY A 474 7.27 11.60 -45.14
C GLY A 474 6.85 10.74 -43.95
N PHE A 475 7.79 9.88 -43.53
CA PHE A 475 7.63 9.02 -42.37
C PHE A 475 7.76 9.85 -41.08
N ARG A 476 6.79 9.70 -40.18
CA ARG A 476 6.78 10.33 -38.85
C ARG A 476 6.68 9.26 -37.77
N GLN A 477 7.34 9.46 -36.64
CA GLN A 477 7.29 8.52 -35.53
C GLN A 477 6.05 8.83 -34.70
N LEU A 478 5.15 7.87 -34.55
CA LEU A 478 4.08 7.94 -33.56
C LEU A 478 4.54 7.23 -32.30
N ARG A 479 4.40 7.91 -31.16
CA ARG A 479 4.87 7.43 -29.86
C ARG A 479 3.76 7.49 -28.83
N LEU A 480 3.58 6.42 -28.09
CA LEU A 480 2.63 6.31 -26.98
C LEU A 480 3.42 5.95 -25.73
N LEU A 481 3.61 6.91 -24.82
CA LEU A 481 4.20 6.66 -23.51
C LEU A 481 3.07 6.23 -22.57
N VAL A 482 2.99 4.92 -22.31
CA VAL A 482 1.92 4.32 -21.50
C VAL A 482 2.40 4.12 -20.08
N GLU A 483 1.61 4.59 -19.12
CA GLU A 483 1.83 4.42 -17.70
C GLU A 483 0.91 3.32 -17.13
N ASN A 484 1.48 2.37 -16.40
CA ASN A 484 0.73 1.59 -15.42
C ASN A 484 0.53 2.45 -14.17
N ARG A 485 -0.70 2.89 -13.89
CA ARG A 485 -1.05 3.73 -12.74
C ARG A 485 -1.36 2.93 -11.47
N GLY A 486 -1.26 1.60 -11.54
CA GLY A 486 -1.59 0.66 -10.46
C GLY A 486 -2.67 -0.31 -10.93
N ARG A 487 -2.49 -1.60 -10.68
CA ARG A 487 -3.52 -2.61 -10.97
C ARG A 487 -4.63 -2.52 -9.95
N VAL A 488 -5.86 -2.72 -10.43
CA VAL A 488 -7.02 -2.82 -9.56
C VAL A 488 -6.78 -3.92 -8.53
N ASN A 489 -7.07 -3.60 -7.27
CA ASN A 489 -6.75 -4.46 -6.15
C ASN A 489 -7.98 -5.07 -5.46
N TYR A 490 -9.19 -4.69 -5.89
CA TYR A 490 -10.46 -5.16 -5.32
C TYR A 490 -11.52 -5.34 -6.42
N GLY A 491 -12.43 -6.29 -6.22
CA GLY A 491 -13.55 -6.55 -7.14
C GLY A 491 -13.27 -7.59 -8.23
N LEU A 492 -14.15 -7.64 -9.24
CA LEU A 492 -14.17 -8.72 -10.24
C LEU A 492 -13.21 -8.50 -11.42
N ALA A 493 -12.69 -7.27 -11.56
CA ALA A 493 -11.86 -6.83 -12.69
C ALA A 493 -10.39 -7.29 -12.62
N LEU A 494 -9.99 -8.07 -11.60
CA LEU A 494 -8.59 -8.48 -11.37
C LEU A 494 -7.93 -9.16 -12.59
N ASN A 495 -8.67 -10.00 -13.33
CA ASN A 495 -8.15 -10.72 -14.51
C ASN A 495 -7.94 -9.80 -15.72
N GLU A 496 -8.52 -8.61 -15.71
CA GLU A 496 -8.48 -7.64 -16.81
C GLU A 496 -7.32 -6.64 -16.66
N GLN A 497 -6.55 -6.75 -15.57
CA GLN A 497 -5.52 -5.79 -15.18
C GLN A 497 -4.17 -5.99 -15.89
N ARG A 498 -4.18 -6.46 -17.14
CA ARG A 498 -3.00 -6.36 -18.01
C ARG A 498 -2.77 -4.90 -18.37
N LYS A 499 -1.53 -4.44 -18.34
CA LYS A 499 -1.17 -3.02 -18.48
C LYS A 499 -0.40 -2.76 -19.77
N GLY A 500 -0.29 -1.50 -20.17
CA GLY A 500 0.28 -1.10 -21.46
C GLY A 500 -0.78 -1.02 -22.56
N LEU A 501 -0.44 -1.51 -23.75
CA LEU A 501 -1.39 -1.66 -24.84
C LEU A 501 -1.89 -3.11 -24.88
N ILE A 502 -3.17 -3.31 -24.59
CA ILE A 502 -3.79 -4.64 -24.52
C ILE A 502 -4.38 -5.12 -25.86
N GLY A 503 -4.27 -4.29 -26.91
CA GLY A 503 -4.80 -4.57 -28.24
C GLY A 503 -4.34 -3.53 -29.26
N ASP A 504 -4.86 -3.65 -30.48
CA ASP A 504 -4.49 -2.80 -31.63
C ASP A 504 -4.85 -1.32 -31.42
N ILE A 505 -3.98 -0.44 -31.88
CA ILE A 505 -4.24 1.00 -32.04
C ILE A 505 -4.47 1.30 -33.52
N PHE A 506 -5.48 2.13 -33.83
CA PHE A 506 -5.91 2.37 -35.20
C PHE A 506 -5.63 3.81 -35.61
N LEU A 507 -5.14 4.03 -36.83
CA LEU A 507 -5.12 5.33 -37.50
C LEU A 507 -6.01 5.24 -38.74
N ASN A 508 -7.02 6.11 -38.83
CA ASN A 508 -7.98 6.12 -39.94
C ASN A 508 -8.58 4.73 -40.22
N LYS A 509 -9.00 4.04 -39.14
CA LYS A 509 -9.56 2.67 -39.16
C LYS A 509 -8.58 1.56 -39.57
N THR A 510 -7.32 1.88 -39.85
CA THR A 510 -6.28 0.90 -40.16
C THR A 510 -5.45 0.60 -38.91
N PRO A 511 -5.28 -0.66 -38.52
CA PRO A 511 -4.49 -0.99 -37.34
C PRO A 511 -3.00 -0.73 -37.58
N LEU A 512 -2.33 -0.12 -36.60
CA LEU A 512 -0.91 0.18 -36.64
C LEU A 512 -0.09 -1.08 -36.37
N ARG A 513 1.11 -1.14 -36.96
CA ARG A 513 1.97 -2.31 -36.97
C ARG A 513 3.43 -1.95 -36.74
N ASN A 514 4.32 -2.95 -36.66
CA ASN A 514 5.76 -2.77 -36.57
C ASN A 514 6.20 -1.88 -35.37
N PHE A 515 5.78 -2.26 -34.17
CA PHE A 515 6.10 -1.55 -32.95
C PHE A 515 7.53 -1.81 -32.47
N LYS A 516 8.19 -0.75 -32.01
CA LYS A 516 9.34 -0.78 -31.11
C LYS A 516 8.87 -0.41 -29.71
N MET A 517 9.16 -1.23 -28.72
CA MET A 517 8.69 -1.05 -27.35
C MET A 517 9.88 -0.94 -26.40
N TYR A 518 9.94 0.14 -25.62
CA TYR A 518 10.99 0.39 -24.64
C TYR A 518 10.40 0.25 -23.24
N SER A 519 10.89 -0.73 -22.50
CA SER A 519 10.48 -0.98 -21.12
C SER A 519 11.19 -0.01 -20.16
N LEU A 520 10.41 0.75 -19.40
CA LEU A 520 10.89 1.70 -18.41
C LEU A 520 10.38 1.33 -17.01
N GLU A 521 10.88 0.20 -16.51
CA GLU A 521 10.66 -0.27 -15.13
C GLU A 521 11.31 0.62 -14.07
N MET A 522 12.32 1.41 -14.47
CA MET A 522 13.15 2.25 -13.59
C MET A 522 13.79 1.46 -12.43
N LYS A 523 14.17 0.20 -12.69
CA LYS A 523 14.91 -0.65 -11.74
C LYS A 523 16.20 0.04 -11.25
N PRO A 524 16.74 -0.32 -10.07
CA PRO A 524 17.99 0.27 -9.57
C PRO A 524 19.17 0.21 -10.55
N ALA A 525 19.26 -0.82 -11.38
CA ALA A 525 20.29 -0.93 -12.43
C ALA A 525 20.13 0.14 -13.53
N PHE A 526 18.89 0.44 -13.93
CA PHE A 526 18.58 1.54 -14.85
C PHE A 526 18.98 2.88 -14.22
N MET A 527 18.58 3.13 -12.98
CA MET A 527 18.92 4.40 -12.28
C MET A 527 20.43 4.61 -12.16
N LYS A 528 21.20 3.55 -11.87
CA LYS A 528 22.68 3.60 -11.87
C LYS A 528 23.27 3.89 -13.25
N SER A 529 22.66 3.38 -14.30
CA SER A 529 23.10 3.62 -15.69
C SER A 529 22.78 5.05 -16.13
N LEU A 530 21.59 5.55 -15.76
CA LEU A 530 21.14 6.92 -16.00
C LEU A 530 22.08 7.96 -15.37
N GLN A 531 22.64 7.70 -14.19
CA GLN A 531 23.64 8.57 -13.58
C GLN A 531 24.89 8.78 -14.45
N ARG A 532 25.28 7.76 -15.22
CA ARG A 532 26.53 7.72 -16.00
C ARG A 532 26.34 8.11 -17.46
N VAL A 533 25.11 8.21 -17.94
CA VAL A 533 24.83 8.57 -19.33
C VAL A 533 25.36 9.98 -19.63
N SER A 534 25.98 10.15 -20.78
CA SER A 534 26.32 11.47 -21.32
C SER A 534 25.05 12.18 -21.79
N GLY A 535 25.06 13.52 -21.88
CA GLY A 535 23.94 14.30 -22.45
C GLY A 535 23.06 15.03 -21.43
N TRP A 536 23.40 14.95 -20.14
CA TRP A 536 22.79 15.84 -19.14
C TRP A 536 23.08 17.30 -19.47
N SER A 537 22.02 18.07 -19.67
CA SER A 537 22.06 19.50 -20.00
C SER A 537 21.53 20.33 -18.83
N THR A 538 21.80 21.63 -18.81
CA THR A 538 21.24 22.54 -17.80
C THR A 538 19.73 22.65 -17.95
N VAL A 539 18.99 22.59 -16.85
CA VAL A 539 17.51 22.73 -16.88
C VAL A 539 17.12 24.10 -17.48
N PRO A 540 16.31 24.15 -18.54
CA PRO A 540 15.85 25.41 -19.12
C PRO A 540 14.81 26.09 -18.21
N ASP A 541 14.49 27.35 -18.49
CA ASP A 541 13.48 28.09 -17.70
C ASP A 541 12.07 27.48 -17.84
N TYR A 542 11.79 26.89 -19.00
CA TYR A 542 10.55 26.19 -19.28
C TYR A 542 10.85 24.91 -20.06
N PHE A 543 10.40 23.77 -19.54
CA PHE A 543 10.53 22.48 -20.20
C PHE A 543 9.16 21.80 -20.29
N VAL A 544 8.86 21.28 -21.48
CA VAL A 544 7.65 20.48 -21.73
C VAL A 544 8.03 19.15 -22.38
N GLY A 545 7.57 18.07 -21.76
CA GLY A 545 7.73 16.70 -22.22
C GLY A 545 8.27 15.77 -21.13
N PRO A 546 8.40 14.47 -21.45
CA PRO A 546 8.94 13.50 -20.51
C PRO A 546 10.47 13.61 -20.40
N ALA A 547 10.99 13.76 -19.19
CA ALA A 547 12.43 13.86 -18.93
C ALA A 547 12.81 13.47 -17.51
N PHE A 548 14.10 13.17 -17.33
CA PHE A 548 14.71 13.00 -16.02
C PHE A 548 15.42 14.29 -15.61
N PHE A 549 15.21 14.71 -14.37
CA PHE A 549 15.82 15.88 -13.75
C PHE A 549 16.65 15.44 -12.56
N ARG A 550 17.82 16.04 -12.34
CA ARG A 550 18.67 15.71 -11.20
C ARG A 550 19.12 16.93 -10.42
N GLY A 551 19.17 16.74 -9.11
CA GLY A 551 19.60 17.72 -8.13
C GLY A 551 20.31 17.04 -6.96
N ARG A 552 20.74 17.86 -6.00
CA ARG A 552 21.41 17.37 -4.80
C ARG A 552 20.88 18.07 -3.57
N LEU A 553 20.52 17.29 -2.56
CA LEU A 553 20.23 17.76 -1.22
C LEU A 553 21.48 17.56 -0.35
N TRP A 554 21.94 18.62 0.29
CA TRP A 554 23.08 18.56 1.20
C TRP A 554 22.61 18.61 2.65
N ILE A 555 23.06 17.65 3.47
CA ILE A 555 22.69 17.55 4.88
C ILE A 555 23.95 17.53 5.74
N GLU A 556 24.12 18.51 6.62
CA GLU A 556 25.30 18.60 7.50
C GLU A 556 25.16 17.75 8.76
N GLN A 557 23.96 17.74 9.35
CA GLN A 557 23.67 17.05 10.60
C GLN A 557 23.14 15.63 10.39
N GLN A 558 22.76 14.95 11.46
CA GLN A 558 22.10 13.66 11.35
C GLN A 558 20.82 13.81 10.49
N PRO A 559 20.65 13.00 9.43
CA PRO A 559 19.42 13.04 8.66
C PRO A 559 18.20 12.71 9.51
N GLN A 560 17.12 13.41 9.24
CA GLN A 560 15.80 13.29 9.85
C GLN A 560 14.78 13.06 8.73
N ASP A 561 13.61 12.57 9.10
CA ASP A 561 12.46 12.53 8.22
C ASP A 561 12.14 13.91 7.64
N THR A 562 11.66 13.95 6.40
CA THR A 562 11.21 15.18 5.73
C THR A 562 10.14 14.84 4.70
N PHE A 563 9.54 15.86 4.09
CA PHE A 563 8.59 15.70 2.99
C PHE A 563 9.01 16.55 1.79
N LEU A 564 8.92 15.98 0.60
CA LEU A 564 9.22 16.67 -0.65
C LEU A 564 7.95 17.26 -1.26
N LYS A 565 7.90 18.58 -1.39
CA LYS A 565 6.84 19.33 -2.09
C LYS A 565 7.32 19.70 -3.50
N LEU A 566 6.51 19.36 -4.51
CA LEU A 566 6.86 19.52 -5.93
C LEU A 566 6.03 20.62 -6.60
N GLN A 567 6.04 21.83 -6.04
CA GLN A 567 5.32 22.97 -6.61
C GLN A 567 5.88 23.35 -8.00
N GLY A 568 4.98 23.54 -8.97
CA GLY A 568 5.36 23.86 -10.36
C GLY A 568 5.68 22.64 -11.22
N TRP A 569 5.66 21.44 -10.64
CA TRP A 569 5.71 20.17 -11.36
C TRP A 569 4.30 19.65 -11.61
N GLU A 570 4.13 18.77 -12.59
CA GLU A 570 2.81 18.31 -13.00
C GLU A 570 2.52 16.88 -12.57
N LYS A 571 3.30 15.90 -13.04
CA LYS A 571 3.10 14.51 -12.69
C LYS A 571 4.35 13.70 -12.95
N GLY A 572 4.68 12.79 -12.04
CA GLY A 572 5.88 11.99 -12.21
C GLY A 572 6.24 11.12 -11.01
N VAL A 573 7.54 10.79 -10.92
CA VAL A 573 8.11 9.87 -9.93
C VAL A 573 9.39 10.45 -9.36
N VAL A 574 9.59 10.33 -8.04
CA VAL A 574 10.79 10.84 -7.36
C VAL A 574 11.66 9.70 -6.85
N PHE A 575 12.96 9.83 -7.08
CA PHE A 575 14.00 8.93 -6.58
C PHE A 575 14.98 9.68 -5.69
N VAL A 576 15.32 9.11 -4.54
CA VAL A 576 16.35 9.64 -3.63
C VAL A 576 17.40 8.58 -3.39
N ASN A 577 18.66 8.89 -3.70
CA ASN A 577 19.78 7.95 -3.64
C ASN A 577 19.48 6.61 -4.38
N GLY A 578 18.71 6.67 -5.47
CA GLY A 578 18.28 5.52 -6.26
C GLY A 578 17.09 4.74 -5.68
N GLN A 579 16.53 5.14 -4.54
CA GLN A 579 15.29 4.56 -3.98
C GLN A 579 14.08 5.31 -4.52
N ASN A 580 13.06 4.58 -4.97
CA ASN A 580 11.85 5.16 -5.54
C ASN A 580 10.86 5.53 -4.43
N LEU A 581 10.63 6.83 -4.20
CA LEU A 581 9.67 7.31 -3.20
C LEU A 581 8.22 7.08 -3.63
N GLY A 582 7.98 7.02 -4.94
CA GLY A 582 6.66 6.87 -5.52
C GLY A 582 6.25 8.07 -6.37
N ARG A 583 4.94 8.14 -6.63
CA ARG A 583 4.37 9.09 -7.58
C ARG A 583 4.00 10.41 -6.92
N TYR A 584 4.12 11.50 -7.66
CA TYR A 584 3.48 12.77 -7.33
C TYR A 584 2.55 13.18 -8.47
N TRP A 585 1.51 13.93 -8.14
CA TRP A 585 0.61 14.50 -9.14
C TRP A 585 -0.08 15.75 -8.62
N LYS A 586 -0.04 16.82 -9.40
CA LYS A 586 -0.63 18.13 -9.05
C LYS A 586 -2.13 18.12 -8.76
N ILE A 587 -2.86 17.07 -9.14
CA ILE A 587 -4.33 17.00 -8.93
C ILE A 587 -4.71 16.67 -7.48
N GLY A 588 -3.74 16.30 -6.63
CA GLY A 588 -3.97 16.01 -5.22
C GLY A 588 -4.76 14.70 -4.99
N PRO A 589 -5.22 14.44 -3.76
CA PRO A 589 -5.16 15.35 -2.62
C PRO A 589 -3.74 15.47 -2.02
N GLN A 590 -2.91 14.45 -2.21
CA GLN A 590 -1.50 14.44 -1.78
C GLN A 590 -0.66 15.48 -2.53
N GLU A 591 -0.01 16.39 -1.80
CA GLU A 591 0.91 17.41 -2.34
C GLU A 591 2.38 17.17 -1.98
N THR A 592 2.64 16.33 -0.98
CA THR A 592 4.00 15.99 -0.53
C THR A 592 4.28 14.50 -0.50
N LEU A 593 5.52 14.12 -0.79
CA LEU A 593 6.01 12.75 -0.62
C LEU A 593 6.84 12.62 0.65
N TYR A 594 6.52 11.63 1.49
CA TYR A 594 7.33 11.29 2.66
C TYR A 594 8.70 10.75 2.23
N LEU A 595 9.76 11.33 2.81
CA LEU A 595 11.14 10.89 2.63
C LEU A 595 11.71 10.47 4.00
N PRO A 596 11.84 9.15 4.22
CA PRO A 596 12.40 8.63 5.47
C PRO A 596 13.85 9.05 5.69
N GLY A 597 14.19 9.47 6.90
CA GLY A 597 15.55 9.76 7.35
C GLY A 597 16.56 8.63 7.05
N PRO A 598 16.23 7.33 7.21
CA PRO A 598 17.11 6.22 6.87
C PRO A 598 17.54 6.13 5.40
N TRP A 599 16.82 6.80 4.49
CA TRP A 599 17.16 6.83 3.06
C TRP A 599 18.10 7.99 2.70
N LEU A 600 18.34 8.86 3.66
CA LEU A 600 19.25 9.98 3.59
C LEU A 600 20.58 9.64 4.28
N ARG A 601 21.61 10.42 3.94
CA ARG A 601 22.94 10.36 4.57
C ARG A 601 23.48 11.76 4.79
N ARG A 602 24.44 11.89 5.71
CA ARG A 602 25.25 13.11 5.83
C ARG A 602 25.98 13.39 4.51
N GLY A 603 26.09 14.66 4.15
CA GLY A 603 26.62 15.13 2.89
C GLY A 603 25.60 15.10 1.76
N GLY A 604 26.06 14.73 0.56
CA GLY A 604 25.27 14.82 -0.66
C GLY A 604 24.31 13.63 -0.90
N ASN A 605 23.03 13.95 -1.01
CA ASN A 605 21.94 13.05 -1.39
C ASN A 605 21.48 13.38 -2.81
N GLU A 606 21.50 12.40 -3.70
CA GLU A 606 21.03 12.61 -5.07
C GLU A 606 19.52 12.53 -5.12
N ILE A 607 18.91 13.47 -5.85
CA ILE A 607 17.48 13.46 -6.14
C ILE A 607 17.32 13.41 -7.65
N VAL A 608 16.56 12.44 -8.13
CA VAL A 608 16.19 12.30 -9.55
C VAL A 608 14.67 12.33 -9.65
N ILE A 609 14.12 13.14 -10.54
CA ILE A 609 12.69 13.23 -10.80
C ILE A 609 12.46 12.84 -12.25
N PHE A 610 11.58 11.87 -12.50
CA PHE A 610 10.99 11.68 -13.82
C PHE A 610 9.70 12.49 -13.89
N GLU A 611 9.64 13.52 -14.73
CA GLU A 611 8.45 14.35 -14.98
C GLU A 611 7.90 14.01 -16.36
N GLU A 612 6.57 13.88 -16.45
CA GLU A 612 5.88 13.44 -17.66
C GLU A 612 5.53 14.57 -18.62
N ARG A 613 5.35 15.81 -18.11
CA ARG A 613 4.80 16.90 -18.91
C ARG A 613 5.43 18.25 -18.63
N THR A 614 5.26 18.83 -17.44
CA THR A 614 5.69 20.21 -17.16
C THR A 614 6.60 20.22 -15.95
N ALA A 615 7.86 20.57 -16.15
CA ALA A 615 8.85 20.53 -15.08
C ALA A 615 9.05 21.87 -14.39
N GLY A 616 9.10 21.84 -13.06
CA GLY A 616 9.67 22.91 -12.27
C GLY A 616 11.20 22.86 -12.22
N ARG A 617 11.81 23.83 -11.53
CA ARG A 617 13.26 23.86 -11.28
C ARG A 617 13.64 23.55 -9.84
N ILE A 618 12.70 23.74 -8.92
CA ILE A 618 12.92 23.64 -7.48
C ILE A 618 11.89 22.68 -6.91
N ILE A 619 12.30 21.87 -5.95
CA ILE A 619 11.41 21.23 -4.99
C ILE A 619 11.75 21.72 -3.59
N GLN A 620 10.82 21.60 -2.65
CA GLN A 620 11.03 22.01 -1.27
C GLN A 620 11.02 20.81 -0.35
N SER A 621 12.00 20.73 0.54
CA SER A 621 11.94 19.89 1.72
C SER A 621 11.25 20.67 2.84
N VAL A 622 10.20 20.08 3.41
CA VAL A 622 9.40 20.64 4.50
C VAL A 622 9.27 19.61 5.63
N ASP A 623 8.93 20.09 6.83
CA ASP A 623 8.81 19.29 8.05
C ASP A 623 7.38 18.82 8.35
N ILE A 624 6.38 19.30 7.59
CA ILE A 624 4.96 18.97 7.75
C ILE A 624 4.41 18.38 6.43
N PRO A 625 3.64 17.28 6.48
CA PRO A 625 3.00 16.72 5.29
C PRO A 625 1.81 17.57 4.84
N TYR A 626 1.54 17.57 3.53
CA TYR A 626 0.33 18.12 2.93
C TYR A 626 -0.36 17.01 2.14
N LEU A 627 -1.36 16.37 2.75
CA LEU A 627 -2.11 15.25 2.17
C LEU A 627 -3.50 15.64 1.64
N GLY A 628 -3.95 16.86 1.90
CA GLY A 628 -5.24 17.40 1.47
C GLY A 628 -5.67 18.60 2.32
N ARG A 629 -6.81 19.23 1.97
CA ARG A 629 -7.32 20.45 2.65
C ARG A 629 -7.95 20.19 4.03
N THR A 630 -8.32 18.95 4.33
CA THR A 630 -8.82 18.56 5.64
C THR A 630 -7.61 18.29 6.54
N GLN A 631 -7.24 19.25 7.39
CA GLN A 631 -6.26 19.00 8.45
C GLN A 631 -6.87 18.02 9.46
N TYR A 632 -6.04 17.22 10.13
CA TYR A 632 -6.47 16.43 11.28
C TYR A 632 -7.25 17.34 12.22
N VAL A 633 -8.50 16.98 12.50
CA VAL A 633 -9.32 17.74 13.44
C VAL A 633 -8.72 17.45 14.82
N ASP A 634 -8.12 18.48 15.43
CA ASP A 634 -7.46 18.42 16.74
C ASP A 634 -8.42 18.00 17.87
#